data_AF-A0A7G8BIY6-F1
#
_entry.id   AF-A0A7G8BIY6-F1
#
_cell.length_a   1.000
_cell.length_b   1.000
_cell.length_c   1.000
_cell.angle_alpha   90.00
_cell.angle_beta   90.00
_cell.angle_gamma   90.00
#
_symmetry.space_group_name_H-M   'P 1'
#
loop_
_entity.id
_entity.type
_entity.pdbx_description
1 polymer ?
#
loop_
_entity_poly.entity_id
_entity_poly.type
_entity_poly.pdbx_seq_one_letter_code
_entity_poly.pdbx_strand_id
1 'polypeptide(L)'
;MNILRALFDFLYGILLGCRHDHQTRPFTIEQQTYKVCLDCGKHVFYSADTMRPLSGRELRRMNAVQSGELKVVPVSGATASLKNDGESRAVA
;
A
#
# COMPACT_ATOMS: atom_id res chain seq x y z
N MET A 1 29.89 -23.17 5.23
CA MET A 1 29.95 -21.86 5.93
C MET A 1 28.79 -20.99 5.46
N ASN A 2 27.55 -21.34 5.82
CA ASN A 2 26.37 -20.85 5.10
C ASN A 2 25.40 -20.05 6.00
N ILE A 3 25.64 -20.05 7.32
CA ILE A 3 24.79 -19.37 8.30
C ILE A 3 24.93 -17.85 8.20
N LEU A 4 26.15 -17.35 8.00
CA LEU A 4 26.38 -15.91 7.84
C LEU A 4 25.71 -15.37 6.57
N ARG A 5 25.74 -16.11 5.46
CA ARG A 5 25.02 -15.72 4.23
C ARG A 5 23.51 -15.69 4.45
N ALA A 6 22.95 -16.73 5.07
CA ALA A 6 21.52 -16.76 5.38
C ALA A 6 21.09 -15.61 6.31
N LEU A 7 21.90 -15.27 7.32
CA LEU A 7 21.64 -14.12 8.20
C LEU A 7 21.74 -12.79 7.45
N PHE A 8 22.74 -12.64 6.57
CA PHE A 8 22.88 -11.45 5.75
C PHE A 8 21.69 -11.28 4.78
N ASP A 9 21.28 -12.35 4.09
CA ASP A 9 20.13 -12.33 3.19
C ASP A 9 18.82 -12.04 3.95
N PHE A 10 18.68 -12.57 5.16
CA PHE A 10 17.54 -12.30 6.03
C PHE A 10 17.50 -10.82 6.48
N LEU A 11 18.63 -10.29 6.95
CA LEU A 11 18.74 -8.89 7.38
C LEU A 11 18.57 -7.91 6.22
N TYR A 12 19.18 -8.17 5.07
CA TYR A 12 18.99 -7.39 3.85
C TYR A 12 17.54 -7.47 3.35
N GLY A 13 16.94 -8.66 3.39
CA GLY A 13 15.54 -8.87 3.03
C GLY A 13 14.60 -8.08 3.92
N ILE A 14 14.88 -7.96 5.22
CA ILE A 14 14.07 -7.17 6.16
C ILE A 14 14.26 -5.66 5.93
N LEU A 15 15.50 -5.20 5.75
CA LEU A 15 15.84 -3.77 5.74
C LEU A 15 15.67 -3.09 4.37
N LEU A 16 15.96 -3.78 3.27
CA LEU A 16 16.12 -3.17 1.93
C LEU A 16 15.07 -3.62 0.91
N GLY A 17 14.19 -4.55 1.28
CA GLY A 17 13.20 -5.08 0.34
C GLY A 17 13.78 -6.16 -0.59
N CYS A 18 12.94 -6.64 -1.50
CA CYS A 18 13.39 -7.55 -2.57
C CYS A 18 13.89 -6.70 -3.76
N ARG A 19 15.14 -6.89 -4.17
CA ARG A 19 15.73 -6.25 -5.36
C ARG A 19 15.94 -7.21 -6.53
N HIS A 20 15.49 -8.45 -6.40
CA HIS A 20 15.54 -9.40 -7.51
C HIS A 20 14.58 -8.97 -8.63
N ASP A 21 15.05 -9.10 -9.86
CA ASP A 21 14.25 -8.82 -11.06
C ASP A 21 13.28 -9.96 -11.38
N HIS A 22 13.54 -11.16 -10.85
CA HIS A 22 12.74 -12.35 -11.08
C HIS A 22 11.52 -12.37 -10.14
N GLN A 23 10.46 -11.70 -10.58
CA GLN A 23 9.18 -11.61 -9.88
C GLN A 23 8.04 -12.11 -10.76
N THR A 24 7.01 -12.67 -10.14
CA THR A 24 5.78 -13.02 -10.84
C THR A 24 5.08 -11.79 -11.41
N ARG A 25 4.15 -12.02 -12.33
CA ARG A 25 3.18 -10.99 -12.70
C ARG A 25 2.32 -10.63 -11.47
N PRO A 26 1.79 -9.40 -11.39
CA PRO A 26 0.85 -9.05 -10.34
C PRO A 26 -0.36 -9.99 -10.41
N PHE A 27 -0.78 -10.50 -9.27
CA PHE A 27 -2.01 -11.25 -9.13
C PHE A 27 -2.72 -10.85 -7.84
N THR A 28 -4.03 -11.10 -7.78
CA THR A 28 -4.90 -10.67 -6.68
C THR A 28 -5.41 -11.88 -5.92
N ILE A 29 -5.19 -11.90 -4.61
CA ILE A 29 -5.75 -12.90 -3.69
C ILE A 29 -6.32 -12.13 -2.50
N GLU A 30 -7.50 -12.51 -2.01
CA GLU A 30 -8.12 -11.89 -0.83
C GLU A 30 -8.19 -10.36 -0.91
N GLN A 31 -8.54 -9.83 -2.09
CA GLN A 31 -8.64 -8.39 -2.37
C GLN A 31 -7.31 -7.62 -2.30
N GLN A 32 -6.18 -8.31 -2.20
CA GLN A 32 -4.85 -7.72 -2.23
C GLN A 32 -4.12 -8.11 -3.51
N THR A 33 -3.56 -7.13 -4.21
CA THR A 33 -2.70 -7.37 -5.37
C THR A 33 -1.25 -7.36 -4.93
N TYR A 34 -0.49 -8.39 -5.33
CA TYR A 34 0.93 -8.47 -5.04
C TYR A 34 1.68 -9.25 -6.12
N LYS A 35 3.01 -9.11 -6.09
CA LYS A 35 3.96 -9.95 -6.80
C LYS A 35 4.72 -10.79 -5.81
N VAL A 36 5.21 -11.94 -6.26
CA VAL A 36 6.10 -12.80 -5.47
C VAL A 36 7.44 -12.85 -6.15
N CYS A 37 8.51 -12.62 -5.40
CA CYS A 37 9.85 -12.92 -5.91
C CYS A 37 10.06 -14.43 -5.96
N LEU A 38 10.46 -14.94 -7.12
CA LEU A 38 10.69 -16.37 -7.32
C LEU A 38 12.01 -16.85 -6.71
N ASP A 39 12.94 -15.93 -6.42
CA ASP A 39 14.24 -16.27 -5.86
C ASP A 39 14.22 -16.29 -4.32
N CYS A 40 13.48 -15.36 -3.68
CA CYS A 40 13.43 -15.24 -2.22
C CYS A 40 12.03 -15.40 -1.61
N GLY A 41 10.99 -15.64 -2.42
CA GLY A 41 9.62 -15.84 -1.95
C GLY A 41 8.93 -14.60 -1.37
N LYS A 42 9.57 -13.42 -1.44
CA LYS A 42 9.04 -12.23 -0.79
C LYS A 42 7.82 -11.67 -1.53
N HIS A 43 6.76 -11.39 -0.78
CA HIS A 43 5.58 -10.66 -1.25
C HIS A 43 5.88 -9.18 -1.40
N VAL A 44 5.66 -8.66 -2.61
CA VAL A 44 5.76 -7.25 -2.95
C VAL A 44 4.36 -6.75 -3.28
N PHE A 45 3.74 -6.03 -2.34
CA PHE A 45 2.41 -5.49 -2.51
C PHE A 45 2.38 -4.50 -3.68
N TYR A 46 1.31 -4.57 -4.46
CA TYR A 46 1.16 -3.85 -5.71
C TYR A 46 -0.19 -3.12 -5.74
N SER A 47 -0.21 -1.87 -6.20
CA SER A 47 -1.45 -1.13 -6.43
C SER A 47 -1.96 -1.42 -7.83
N ALA A 48 -3.17 -1.96 -7.93
CA ALA A 48 -3.85 -2.17 -9.20
C ALA A 48 -4.19 -0.83 -9.89
N ASP A 49 -4.51 0.21 -9.12
CA ASP A 49 -4.90 1.52 -9.64
C ASP A 49 -3.72 2.28 -10.26
N THR A 50 -2.61 2.32 -9.52
CA THR A 50 -1.41 3.09 -9.93
C THR A 50 -0.38 2.24 -10.68
N MET A 51 -0.67 0.95 -10.87
CA MET A 51 0.18 -0.03 -11.56
C MET A 51 1.64 0.04 -11.10
N ARG A 52 1.85 0.13 -9.78
CA ARG A 52 3.18 0.22 -9.17
C ARG A 52 3.26 -0.56 -7.85
N PRO A 53 4.47 -1.00 -7.44
CA PRO A 53 4.69 -1.50 -6.09
C PRO A 53 4.34 -0.44 -5.05
N LEU A 54 3.71 -0.88 -3.96
CA LEU A 54 3.40 0.00 -2.84
C LEU A 54 4.67 0.34 -2.06
N SER A 55 4.82 1.60 -1.71
CA SER A 55 5.86 2.06 -0.79
C SER A 55 5.57 1.61 0.63
N GLY A 56 6.58 1.56 1.49
CA GLY A 56 6.40 1.17 2.90
C GLY A 56 5.39 2.04 3.66
N ARG A 57 5.20 3.31 3.26
CA ARG A 57 4.15 4.18 3.84
C ARG A 57 2.76 3.78 3.40
N GLU A 58 2.58 3.47 2.11
CA GLU A 58 1.31 3.04 1.56
C GLU A 58 0.91 1.65 2.10
N LEU A 59 1.87 0.72 2.23
CA LEU A 59 1.63 -0.55 2.91
C LEU A 59 1.11 -0.37 4.33
N ARG A 60 1.72 0.52 5.13
CA ARG A 60 1.24 0.78 6.51
C ARG A 60 -0.18 1.33 6.52
N ARG A 61 -0.51 2.23 5.58
CA ARG A 61 -1.88 2.76 5.45
C ARG A 61 -2.87 1.67 5.07
N MET A 62 -2.52 0.82 4.10
CA MET A 62 -3.34 -0.32 3.67
C MET A 62 -3.58 -1.29 4.85
N ASN A 63 -2.53 -1.63 5.60
CA ASN A 63 -2.65 -2.50 6.77
C ASN A 63 -3.49 -1.87 7.89
N ALA A 64 -3.40 -0.56 8.10
CA ALA A 64 -4.25 0.17 9.05
C ALA A 64 -5.72 0.17 8.65
N VAL A 65 -6.02 0.36 7.35
CA VAL A 65 -7.40 0.25 6.81
C VAL A 65 -7.94 -1.16 7.01
N GLN A 66 -7.13 -2.18 6.68
CA GLN A 66 -7.57 -3.57 6.74
C GLN A 66 -7.74 -4.08 8.18
N SER A 67 -6.89 -3.64 9.10
CA SER A 67 -7.01 -3.97 10.53
C SER A 67 -8.16 -3.22 11.24
N GLY A 68 -8.88 -2.33 10.53
CA GLY A 68 -9.93 -1.50 11.12
C GLY A 68 -9.39 -0.40 12.04
N GLU A 69 -8.07 -0.22 12.12
CA GLU A 69 -7.41 0.81 12.91
C GLU A 69 -7.38 2.14 12.15
N LEU A 70 -8.56 2.67 11.84
CA LEU A 70 -8.70 3.99 11.23
C LEU A 70 -8.86 5.07 12.29
N LYS A 71 -7.74 5.60 12.79
CA LYS A 71 -7.75 6.86 13.52
C LYS A 71 -7.94 8.00 12.53
N VAL A 72 -9.15 8.53 12.44
CA VAL A 72 -9.45 9.75 11.66
C VAL A 72 -8.67 10.90 12.28
N VAL A 73 -7.58 11.32 11.64
CA VAL A 73 -6.86 12.54 12.01
C VAL A 73 -7.47 13.68 11.21
N PRO A 74 -8.11 14.67 11.84
CA PRO A 74 -8.61 15.83 11.11
C PRO A 74 -7.43 16.55 10.45
N VAL A 75 -7.54 16.81 9.14
CA VAL A 75 -6.73 17.80 8.45
C VAL A 75 -7.12 19.17 9.03
N SER A 76 -6.41 19.58 10.08
CA SER A 76 -6.45 20.95 10.59
C SER A 76 -5.72 21.84 9.58
N GLY A 77 -6.42 22.30 8.54
CA GLY A 77 -5.82 23.21 7.56
C GLY A 77 -6.52 23.45 6.23
N ALA A 78 -7.82 23.19 6.07
CA ALA A 78 -8.55 23.60 4.87
C ALA A 78 -9.82 24.39 5.23
N THR A 79 -9.61 25.61 5.77
CA THR A 79 -10.64 26.65 5.74
C THR A 79 -10.70 27.24 4.34
N ALA A 80 -11.67 26.82 3.54
CA ALA A 80 -12.20 27.64 2.46
C ALA A 80 -13.71 27.36 2.32
N SER A 81 -14.44 28.22 3.01
CA SER A 81 -15.86 28.52 2.87
C SER A 81 -16.35 28.45 1.42
N LEU A 82 -17.29 27.54 1.14
CA LEU A 82 -18.30 27.74 0.11
C LEU A 82 -19.67 27.56 0.75
N LYS A 83 -20.18 28.67 1.29
CA LYS A 83 -21.61 28.96 1.34
C LYS A 83 -22.13 28.95 -0.10
N ASN A 84 -23.19 28.20 -0.35
CA ASN A 84 -24.25 28.71 -1.20
C ASN A 84 -25.58 28.17 -0.72
N ASP A 85 -26.44 29.15 -0.43
CA ASP A 85 -27.75 29.02 0.15
C ASP A 85 -28.72 28.35 -0.83
N GLY A 86 -29.71 27.66 -0.28
CA GLY A 86 -30.71 26.96 -1.07
C GLY A 86 -31.59 27.91 -1.87
N GLU A 87 -32.00 27.47 -3.05
CA GLU A 87 -33.26 27.88 -3.66
C GLU A 87 -33.86 26.67 -4.38
N SER A 88 -34.91 26.14 -3.78
CA SER A 88 -35.82 25.17 -4.38
C SER A 88 -36.80 25.93 -5.27
N ARG A 89 -36.77 25.69 -6.58
CA ARG A 89 -37.87 26.08 -7.48
C ARG A 89 -38.34 24.85 -8.25
N ALA A 90 -39.48 24.34 -7.80
CA ALA A 90 -40.40 23.58 -8.62
C ALA A 90 -41.02 24.51 -9.68
N VAL A 91 -41.07 24.05 -10.93
CA VAL A 91 -41.95 24.54 -12.01
C VAL A 91 -42.20 23.31 -12.88
N ALA A 92 -43.33 22.62 -12.68
CA ALA A 92 -44.63 22.77 -13.36
C ALA A 92 -44.67 22.01 -14.70
#